data_AF-A0A0S8HW04-F1
#
_entry.id   AF-A0A0S8HW04-F1
#
_cell.length_a   1.000
_cell.length_b   1.000
_cell.length_c   1.000
_cell.angle_alpha   90.00
_cell.angle_beta   90.00
_cell.angle_gamma   90.00
#
_symmetry.space_group_name_H-M   'P 1'
#
loop_
_entity.id
_entity.type
_entity.pdbx_description
1 polymer ?
#
loop_
_entity_poly.entity_id
_entity_poly.type
_entity_poly.pdbx_seq_one_letter_code
_entity_poly.pdbx_strand_id
1 'polypeptide(L)'
;MTEIEAKEKYFTEIRQTIKFMLREREQGRELFKISDFFRKELEDEIVNNFGNMINRQEYEETVLELFGAKRSKKVKITKMLVYKEVENLIRKYRLRSRKEIFQKLIAKLQPLPLEYELLRDFVIESYNYLIRETLLYRISSMVREGTTDLRKVMSAIRLENFDVDRNEIKRLLDKCIEDLEKLKKKYKREPKRGKIELTYPAEVVSPVKQRLKENMRKSLIHKAQFKKQRFIKNECPKFKFALVENKIENDMRVLVHSGEVESGVIRVKTMLFNNRVTDVQIACLKIGSTRGVMVSVAEFQKTVAVKQTDASLQRWLKSANNQMGFPNIQTLNWFLMSVLNDRFKLPEGVSNYLKGRFVIHLINLDKNLTKYIVEKALEEK
;
A
#
# COMPACT_ATOMS: atom_id res chain seq x y z
N MET A 1 33.48 -21.00 -53.03
CA MET A 1 32.48 -20.95 -51.96
C MET A 1 32.73 -19.66 -51.20
N THR A 2 31.75 -18.75 -51.21
CA THR A 2 31.86 -17.48 -50.47
C THR A 2 31.80 -17.72 -48.97
N GLU A 3 32.31 -16.80 -48.16
CA GLU A 3 32.27 -16.89 -46.69
C GLU A 3 30.82 -17.04 -46.16
N ILE A 4 29.86 -16.45 -46.87
CA ILE A 4 28.43 -16.54 -46.58
C ILE A 4 27.91 -17.97 -46.85
N GLU A 5 28.27 -18.57 -47.99
CA GLU A 5 27.89 -19.95 -48.33
C GLU A 5 28.51 -20.98 -47.36
N ALA A 6 29.75 -20.74 -46.91
CA ALA A 6 30.42 -21.58 -45.92
C ALA A 6 29.70 -21.50 -44.56
N LYS A 7 29.35 -20.30 -44.11
CA LYS A 7 28.65 -20.07 -42.84
C LYS A 7 27.23 -20.66 -42.83
N GLU A 8 26.50 -20.57 -43.94
CA GLU A 8 25.16 -21.18 -44.06
C GLU A 8 25.21 -22.71 -44.07
N LYS A 9 26.25 -23.30 -44.68
CA LYS A 9 26.52 -24.73 -44.61
C LYS A 9 26.77 -25.18 -43.16
N TYR A 10 27.55 -24.44 -42.40
CA TYR A 10 27.81 -24.75 -40.99
C TYR A 10 26.57 -24.63 -40.09
N PHE A 11 25.72 -23.60 -40.26
CA PHE A 11 24.45 -23.55 -39.55
C PHE A 11 23.54 -24.73 -39.91
N THR A 12 23.58 -25.18 -41.16
CA THR A 12 22.81 -26.35 -41.60
C THR A 12 23.32 -27.63 -40.93
N GLU A 13 24.63 -27.83 -40.87
CA GLU A 13 25.26 -28.96 -40.17
C GLU A 13 24.94 -28.94 -38.66
N ILE A 14 25.06 -27.80 -37.99
CA ILE A 14 24.68 -27.64 -36.56
C ILE A 14 23.21 -27.99 -36.34
N ARG A 15 22.31 -27.48 -37.18
CA ARG A 15 20.86 -27.80 -37.10
C ARG A 15 20.60 -29.29 -37.31
N GLN A 16 21.31 -29.94 -38.23
CA GLN A 16 21.17 -31.38 -38.48
C GLN A 16 21.67 -32.21 -37.30
N THR A 17 22.82 -31.86 -36.72
CA THR A 17 23.38 -32.52 -35.54
C THR A 17 22.46 -32.40 -34.34
N ILE A 18 21.95 -31.19 -34.05
CA ILE A 18 20.98 -30.97 -32.96
C ILE A 18 19.70 -31.79 -33.19
N LYS A 19 19.17 -31.79 -34.41
CA LYS A 19 17.98 -32.60 -34.77
C LYS A 19 18.23 -34.11 -34.65
N PHE A 20 19.42 -34.58 -35.03
CA PHE A 20 19.82 -35.98 -34.89
C PHE A 20 19.85 -36.39 -33.41
N MET A 21 20.53 -35.63 -32.55
CA MET A 21 20.56 -35.89 -31.12
C MET A 21 19.13 -35.91 -30.54
N LEU A 22 18.28 -34.94 -30.90
CA LEU A 22 16.88 -34.91 -30.47
C LEU A 22 16.09 -36.19 -30.81
N ARG A 23 16.31 -36.76 -32.01
CA ARG A 23 15.68 -38.04 -32.40
C ARG A 23 16.20 -39.22 -31.57
N GLU A 24 17.51 -39.30 -31.32
CA GLU A 24 18.09 -40.37 -30.50
C GLU A 24 17.56 -40.35 -29.06
N ARG A 25 17.29 -39.15 -28.51
CA ARG A 25 16.60 -38.98 -27.22
C ARG A 25 15.13 -39.42 -27.26
N GLU A 26 14.38 -39.04 -28.30
CA GLU A 26 12.98 -39.48 -28.45
C GLU A 26 12.88 -41.01 -28.58
N GLN A 27 13.90 -41.65 -29.15
CA GLN A 27 14.04 -43.11 -29.23
C GLN A 27 14.56 -43.74 -27.92
N GLY A 28 14.83 -42.96 -26.88
CA GLY A 28 15.27 -43.42 -25.57
C GLY A 28 16.70 -43.98 -25.53
N ARG A 29 17.51 -43.74 -26.55
CA ARG A 29 18.86 -44.27 -26.69
C ARG A 29 19.91 -43.44 -25.95
N GLU A 30 19.65 -42.15 -25.76
CA GLU A 30 20.54 -41.24 -25.02
C GLU A 30 19.79 -40.37 -23.99
N LEU A 31 20.47 -40.06 -22.87
CA LEU A 31 19.97 -39.23 -21.77
C LEU A 31 20.66 -37.86 -21.76
N PHE A 32 20.35 -36.98 -22.71
CA PHE A 32 20.75 -35.57 -22.65
C PHE A 32 19.57 -34.64 -22.34
N LYS A 33 19.84 -33.54 -21.65
CA LYS A 33 18.90 -32.45 -21.32
C LYS A 33 19.14 -31.25 -22.22
N ILE A 34 18.14 -30.40 -22.42
CA ILE A 34 18.26 -29.17 -23.25
C ILE A 34 19.40 -28.26 -22.75
N SER A 35 19.64 -28.23 -21.44
CA SER A 35 20.76 -27.51 -20.82
C SER A 35 22.13 -27.99 -21.28
N ASP A 36 22.24 -29.21 -21.81
CA ASP A 36 23.51 -29.80 -22.20
C ASP A 36 24.06 -29.18 -23.50
N PHE A 37 23.18 -28.63 -24.35
CA PHE A 37 23.56 -27.85 -25.55
C PHE A 37 24.20 -26.51 -25.23
N PHE A 38 24.05 -26.05 -23.98
CA PHE A 38 24.60 -24.78 -23.47
C PHE A 38 25.78 -25.01 -22.51
N ARG A 39 26.33 -26.23 -22.48
CA ARG A 39 27.55 -26.51 -21.70
C ARG A 39 28.73 -25.91 -22.43
N LYS A 40 29.52 -25.15 -21.70
CA LYS A 40 30.70 -24.45 -22.23
C LYS A 40 31.66 -25.37 -22.99
N GLU A 41 31.87 -26.59 -22.52
CA GLU A 41 32.73 -27.58 -23.17
C GLU A 41 32.23 -27.96 -24.58
N LEU A 42 30.93 -28.22 -24.72
CA LEU A 42 30.30 -28.56 -26.01
C LEU A 42 30.20 -27.33 -26.93
N GLU A 43 29.91 -26.17 -26.36
CA GLU A 43 29.90 -24.89 -27.09
C GLU A 43 31.29 -24.56 -27.64
N ASP A 44 32.33 -24.71 -26.82
CA ASP A 44 33.71 -24.46 -27.22
C ASP A 44 34.16 -25.50 -28.27
N GLU A 45 33.81 -26.77 -28.14
CA GLU A 45 34.07 -27.80 -29.17
C GLU A 45 33.41 -27.48 -30.51
N ILE A 46 32.14 -27.06 -30.50
CA ILE A 46 31.40 -26.71 -31.72
C ILE A 46 31.97 -25.45 -32.36
N VAL A 47 32.20 -24.38 -31.59
CA VAL A 47 32.76 -23.12 -32.09
C VAL A 47 34.18 -23.31 -32.65
N ASN A 48 34.99 -24.17 -32.01
CA ASN A 48 36.33 -24.50 -32.48
C ASN A 48 36.33 -25.39 -33.74
N ASN A 49 35.39 -26.34 -33.84
CA ASN A 49 35.27 -27.21 -35.02
C ASN A 49 34.85 -26.45 -36.30
N PHE A 50 34.22 -25.29 -36.17
CA PHE A 50 33.81 -24.43 -37.29
C PHE A 50 34.69 -23.19 -37.45
N GLY A 51 35.94 -23.25 -36.98
CA GLY A 51 36.96 -22.23 -37.23
C GLY A 51 36.60 -20.83 -36.74
N ASN A 52 35.82 -20.71 -35.66
CA ASN A 52 35.28 -19.43 -35.14
C ASN A 52 34.40 -18.64 -36.12
N MET A 53 33.96 -19.22 -37.24
CA MET A 53 33.07 -18.54 -38.20
C MET A 53 31.66 -18.31 -37.65
N ILE A 54 31.24 -19.15 -36.71
CA ILE A 54 29.99 -19.00 -35.96
C ILE A 54 30.37 -18.60 -34.54
N ASN A 55 29.96 -17.40 -34.15
CA ASN A 55 30.21 -16.95 -32.78
C ASN A 55 29.20 -17.59 -31.81
N ARG A 56 29.56 -17.59 -30.53
CA ARG A 56 28.75 -18.20 -29.46
C ARG A 56 27.30 -17.72 -29.46
N GLN A 57 27.08 -16.42 -29.69
CA GLN A 57 25.73 -15.85 -29.67
C GLN A 57 24.88 -16.39 -30.83
N GLU A 58 25.45 -16.50 -32.02
CA GLU A 58 24.76 -17.04 -33.20
C GLU A 58 24.43 -18.54 -33.05
N TYR A 59 25.32 -19.30 -32.40
CA TYR A 59 25.07 -20.69 -32.03
C TYR A 59 23.90 -20.80 -31.04
N GLU A 60 23.96 -20.07 -29.92
CA GLU A 60 22.91 -20.06 -28.89
C GLU A 60 21.54 -19.64 -29.47
N GLU A 61 21.53 -18.65 -30.37
CA GLU A 61 20.33 -18.20 -31.08
C GLU A 61 19.72 -19.30 -31.95
N THR A 62 20.56 -20.04 -32.68
CA THR A 62 20.12 -21.17 -33.52
C THR A 62 19.55 -22.31 -32.67
N VAL A 63 20.17 -22.60 -31.54
CA VAL A 63 19.71 -23.61 -30.58
C VAL A 63 18.34 -23.22 -30.01
N LEU A 64 18.17 -21.97 -29.56
CA LEU A 64 16.91 -21.46 -29.00
C LEU A 64 15.78 -21.36 -30.03
N GLU A 65 16.10 -21.06 -31.29
CA GLU A 65 15.16 -21.07 -32.41
C GLU A 65 14.56 -22.47 -32.63
N LEU A 66 15.41 -23.51 -32.61
CA LEU A 66 15.00 -24.91 -32.74
C LEU A 66 14.12 -25.38 -31.57
N PHE A 67 14.29 -24.80 -30.38
CA PHE A 67 13.48 -25.10 -29.19
C PHE A 67 12.18 -24.29 -29.07
N GLY A 68 11.83 -23.46 -30.06
CA GLY A 68 10.54 -22.77 -30.12
C GLY A 68 10.34 -21.66 -29.08
N ALA A 69 11.41 -21.19 -28.42
CA ALA A 69 11.34 -20.14 -27.43
C ALA A 69 11.20 -18.75 -28.09
N LYS A 70 9.95 -18.32 -28.37
CA LYS A 70 9.67 -16.92 -28.75
C LYS A 70 10.11 -15.98 -27.63
N ARG A 71 10.95 -15.00 -27.99
CA ARG A 71 11.49 -13.90 -27.16
C ARG A 71 10.53 -13.45 -26.04
N SER A 72 10.78 -13.87 -24.79
CA SER A 72 10.37 -13.10 -23.61
C SER A 72 11.18 -11.80 -23.59
N LYS A 73 10.51 -10.66 -23.38
CA LYS A 73 11.17 -9.34 -23.24
C LYS A 73 12.33 -9.46 -22.24
N LYS A 74 13.58 -9.26 -22.71
CA LYS A 74 14.77 -9.17 -21.86
C LYS A 74 14.56 -8.06 -20.83
N VAL A 75 14.21 -8.41 -19.59
CA VAL A 75 14.17 -7.45 -18.49
C VAL A 75 15.58 -7.39 -17.92
N LYS A 76 16.26 -6.26 -18.11
CA LYS A 76 17.60 -6.05 -17.53
C LYS A 76 17.53 -6.23 -16.01
N ILE A 77 18.27 -7.19 -15.49
CA ILE A 77 18.32 -7.47 -14.06
C ILE A 77 19.07 -6.33 -13.39
N THR A 78 18.35 -5.56 -12.56
CA THR A 78 18.93 -4.49 -11.75
C THR A 78 18.69 -4.77 -10.28
N LYS A 79 19.61 -4.35 -9.42
CA LYS A 79 19.51 -4.50 -7.97
C LYS A 79 18.19 -3.97 -7.41
N MET A 80 17.71 -2.81 -7.92
CA MET A 80 16.44 -2.22 -7.48
C MET A 80 15.20 -3.04 -7.91
N LEU A 81 15.24 -3.67 -9.09
CA LEU A 81 14.18 -4.57 -9.53
C LEU A 81 14.12 -5.80 -8.62
N VAL A 82 15.27 -6.44 -8.40
CA VAL A 82 15.36 -7.63 -7.54
C VAL A 82 14.92 -7.29 -6.12
N TYR A 83 15.35 -6.16 -5.56
CA TYR A 83 14.94 -5.71 -4.23
C TYR A 83 13.41 -5.62 -4.10
N LYS A 84 12.73 -4.93 -5.03
CA LYS A 84 11.26 -4.78 -4.99
C LYS A 84 10.53 -6.12 -5.10
N GLU A 85 11.07 -7.03 -5.90
CA GLU A 85 10.47 -8.34 -6.10
C GLU A 85 10.69 -9.27 -4.90
N VAL A 86 11.88 -9.26 -4.29
CA VAL A 86 12.16 -9.94 -3.02
C VAL A 86 11.28 -9.37 -1.91
N GLU A 87 11.14 -8.05 -1.82
CA GLU A 87 10.26 -7.39 -0.85
C GLU A 87 8.80 -7.85 -1.01
N ASN A 88 8.29 -7.89 -2.23
CA ASN A 88 6.95 -8.39 -2.51
C ASN A 88 6.80 -9.86 -2.09
N LEU A 89 7.77 -10.72 -2.39
CA LEU A 89 7.74 -12.14 -2.04
C LEU A 89 7.75 -12.34 -0.52
N ILE A 90 8.55 -11.57 0.22
CA ILE A 90 8.63 -11.64 1.69
C ILE A 90 7.39 -11.04 2.36
N ARG A 91 6.93 -9.85 1.94
CA ARG A 91 5.87 -9.10 2.64
C ARG A 91 4.47 -9.49 2.19
N LYS A 92 4.24 -9.61 0.88
CA LYS A 92 2.92 -9.91 0.31
C LYS A 92 2.63 -11.40 0.27
N TYR A 93 3.61 -12.20 -0.18
CA TYR A 93 3.44 -13.65 -0.34
C TYR A 93 3.97 -14.47 0.85
N ARG A 94 4.46 -13.79 1.89
CA ARG A 94 4.97 -14.40 3.14
C ARG A 94 5.98 -15.52 2.91
N LEU A 95 6.77 -15.44 1.83
CA LEU A 95 7.85 -16.39 1.58
C LEU A 95 9.00 -16.12 2.56
N ARG A 96 9.52 -17.20 3.14
CA ARG A 96 10.56 -17.15 4.19
C ARG A 96 11.82 -17.94 3.80
N SER A 97 11.77 -18.71 2.73
CA SER A 97 12.92 -19.44 2.19
C SER A 97 13.62 -18.63 1.11
N ARG A 98 14.94 -18.44 1.27
CA ARG A 98 15.77 -17.75 0.27
C ARG A 98 15.80 -18.53 -1.05
N LYS A 99 15.86 -19.86 -0.97
CA LYS A 99 15.86 -20.77 -2.12
C LYS A 99 14.56 -20.66 -2.93
N GLU A 100 13.41 -20.61 -2.24
CA GLU A 100 12.10 -20.46 -2.91
C GLU A 100 11.95 -19.10 -3.58
N ILE A 101 12.42 -18.03 -2.92
CA ILE A 101 12.42 -16.67 -3.48
C ILE A 101 13.28 -16.65 -4.76
N PHE A 102 14.48 -17.22 -4.71
CA PHE A 102 15.37 -17.31 -5.87
C PHE A 102 14.73 -18.09 -7.02
N GLN A 103 14.13 -19.25 -6.76
CA GLN A 103 13.44 -20.05 -7.78
C GLN A 103 12.27 -19.31 -8.42
N LYS A 104 11.45 -18.60 -7.62
CA LYS A 104 10.35 -17.78 -8.15
C LYS A 104 10.85 -16.61 -9.01
N LEU A 105 11.98 -16.01 -8.67
CA LEU A 105 12.56 -14.94 -9.46
C LEU A 105 13.19 -15.45 -10.76
N ILE A 106 13.79 -16.64 -10.76
CA ILE A 106 14.24 -17.28 -12.02
C ILE A 106 13.05 -17.51 -12.95
N ALA A 107 11.97 -18.12 -12.44
CA ALA A 107 10.79 -18.40 -13.25
C ALA A 107 10.14 -17.12 -13.81
N LYS A 108 10.16 -16.03 -13.04
CA LYS A 108 9.53 -14.76 -13.40
C LYS A 108 10.40 -13.89 -14.31
N LEU A 109 11.70 -13.79 -14.04
CA LEU A 109 12.62 -12.88 -14.73
C LEU A 109 13.33 -13.57 -15.90
N GLN A 110 13.36 -14.90 -15.93
CA GLN A 110 14.05 -15.71 -16.94
C GLN A 110 15.47 -15.19 -17.23
N PRO A 111 16.34 -15.07 -16.20
CA PRO A 111 17.73 -14.63 -16.35
C PRO A 111 18.49 -15.47 -17.39
N LEU A 112 19.52 -14.89 -18.01
CA LEU A 112 20.52 -15.68 -18.74
C LEU A 112 21.40 -16.46 -17.75
N PRO A 113 21.98 -17.62 -18.11
CA PRO A 113 22.84 -18.41 -17.21
C PRO A 113 23.95 -17.59 -16.52
N LEU A 114 24.58 -16.69 -17.26
CA LEU A 114 25.63 -15.77 -16.75
C LEU A 114 25.13 -14.77 -15.70
N GLU A 115 23.82 -14.50 -15.66
CA GLU A 115 23.18 -13.59 -14.72
C GLU A 115 22.68 -14.30 -13.44
N TYR A 116 22.79 -15.63 -13.36
CA TYR A 116 22.25 -16.39 -12.22
C TYR A 116 23.00 -16.07 -10.93
N GLU A 117 24.31 -15.91 -11.01
CA GLU A 117 25.14 -15.53 -9.86
C GLU A 117 24.80 -14.11 -9.41
N LEU A 118 24.69 -13.17 -10.36
CA LEU A 118 24.31 -11.79 -10.08
C LEU A 118 22.91 -11.70 -9.42
N LEU A 119 21.94 -12.45 -9.95
CA LEU A 119 20.60 -12.53 -9.36
C LEU A 119 20.66 -13.17 -7.96
N ARG A 120 21.46 -14.21 -7.77
CA ARG A 120 21.63 -14.89 -6.48
C ARG A 120 22.18 -13.92 -5.44
N ASP A 121 23.19 -13.15 -5.79
CA ASP A 121 23.82 -12.17 -4.90
C ASP A 121 22.84 -11.06 -4.53
N PHE A 122 22.11 -10.50 -5.50
CA PHE A 122 21.09 -9.49 -5.24
C PHE A 122 19.93 -10.04 -4.38
N VAL A 123 19.55 -11.31 -4.56
CA VAL A 123 18.54 -11.95 -3.73
C VAL A 123 19.06 -12.14 -2.30
N ILE A 124 20.28 -12.65 -2.12
CA ILE A 124 20.89 -12.81 -0.79
C ILE A 124 20.97 -11.47 -0.08
N GLU A 125 21.49 -10.44 -0.74
CA GLU A 125 21.65 -9.11 -0.17
C GLU A 125 20.29 -8.50 0.23
N SER A 126 19.32 -8.51 -0.69
CA SER A 126 17.98 -7.94 -0.45
C SER A 126 17.23 -8.71 0.64
N TYR A 127 17.32 -10.03 0.64
CA TYR A 127 16.70 -10.91 1.64
C TYR A 127 17.27 -10.65 3.03
N ASN A 128 18.61 -10.65 3.16
CA ASN A 128 19.28 -10.38 4.43
C ASN A 128 18.93 -8.98 4.94
N TYR A 129 18.95 -7.97 4.07
CA TYR A 129 18.59 -6.60 4.44
C TYR A 129 17.16 -6.51 5.01
N LEU A 130 16.18 -7.08 4.30
CA LEU A 130 14.77 -7.00 4.67
C LEU A 130 14.44 -7.75 5.95
N ILE A 131 15.13 -8.85 6.23
CA ILE A 131 14.87 -9.70 7.39
C ILE A 131 15.66 -9.23 8.62
N ARG A 132 16.82 -8.59 8.41
CA ARG A 132 17.66 -8.07 9.49
C ARG A 132 16.91 -7.12 10.42
N GLU A 133 16.03 -6.26 9.90
CA GLU A 133 15.20 -5.38 10.72
C GLU A 133 14.24 -6.17 11.63
N THR A 134 13.59 -7.20 11.07
CA THR A 134 12.67 -8.07 11.81
C THR A 134 13.39 -8.86 12.89
N LEU A 135 14.54 -9.45 12.56
CA LEU A 135 15.38 -10.17 13.52
C LEU A 135 15.90 -9.25 14.61
N LEU A 136 16.39 -8.06 14.26
CA LEU A 136 16.94 -7.12 15.23
C LEU A 136 15.88 -6.72 16.25
N TYR A 137 14.65 -6.47 15.81
CA TYR A 137 13.53 -6.18 16.71
C TYR A 137 13.28 -7.34 17.68
N ARG A 138 13.19 -8.57 17.15
CA ARG A 138 12.91 -9.78 17.94
C ARG A 138 14.01 -10.08 18.96
N ILE A 139 15.26 -10.08 18.51
CA ILE A 139 16.45 -10.28 19.35
C ILE A 139 16.53 -9.20 20.42
N SER A 140 16.28 -7.94 20.07
CA SER A 140 16.27 -6.83 21.04
C SER A 140 15.21 -7.01 22.14
N SER A 141 14.01 -7.50 21.79
CA SER A 141 12.96 -7.81 22.78
C SER A 141 13.42 -8.91 23.73
N MET A 142 13.93 -10.01 23.19
CA MET A 142 14.39 -11.15 23.97
C MET A 142 15.54 -10.78 24.91
N VAL A 143 16.48 -9.96 24.45
CA VAL A 143 17.59 -9.46 25.27
C VAL A 143 17.09 -8.56 26.41
N ARG A 144 16.06 -7.73 26.18
CA ARG A 144 15.43 -6.90 27.23
C ARG A 144 14.68 -7.75 28.26
N GLU A 145 14.06 -8.84 27.82
CA GLU A 145 13.40 -9.84 28.67
C GLU A 145 14.41 -10.73 29.42
N GLY A 146 15.72 -10.51 29.24
CA GLY A 146 16.79 -11.22 29.95
C GLY A 146 17.32 -12.46 29.23
N THR A 147 16.89 -12.72 27.99
CA THR A 147 17.38 -13.85 27.20
C THR A 147 18.64 -13.46 26.42
N THR A 148 19.79 -13.90 26.90
CA THR A 148 21.11 -13.70 26.25
C THR A 148 21.70 -14.97 25.65
N ASP A 149 21.05 -16.12 25.86
CA ASP A 149 21.50 -17.40 25.32
C ASP A 149 21.17 -17.52 23.82
N LEU A 150 22.21 -17.62 23.00
CA LEU A 150 22.11 -17.82 21.55
C LEU A 150 21.23 -19.02 21.18
N ARG A 151 21.22 -20.11 21.96
CA ARG A 151 20.40 -21.29 21.65
C ARG A 151 18.90 -20.98 21.73
N LYS A 152 18.48 -20.21 22.74
CA LYS A 152 17.08 -19.77 22.94
C LYS A 152 16.66 -18.73 21.89
N VAL A 153 17.57 -17.84 21.51
CA VAL A 153 17.34 -16.87 20.43
C VAL A 153 17.20 -17.59 19.08
N MET A 154 18.06 -18.58 18.81
CA MET A 154 18.00 -19.40 17.61
C MET A 154 16.70 -20.21 17.51
N SER A 155 16.23 -20.81 18.61
CA SER A 155 14.96 -21.56 18.59
C SER A 155 13.77 -20.63 18.31
N ALA A 156 13.75 -19.45 18.91
CA ALA A 156 12.69 -18.46 18.67
C ALA A 156 12.68 -17.95 17.22
N ILE A 157 13.85 -17.70 16.63
CA ILE A 157 13.96 -17.24 15.23
C ILE A 157 13.62 -18.37 14.25
N ARG A 158 13.98 -19.62 14.57
CA ARG A 158 13.59 -20.78 13.75
C ARG A 158 12.08 -20.96 13.65
N LEU A 159 11.32 -20.60 14.69
CA LEU A 159 9.84 -20.61 14.64
C LEU A 159 9.27 -19.61 13.64
N GLU A 160 10.03 -18.58 13.26
CA GLU A 160 9.64 -17.61 12.23
C GLU A 160 9.96 -18.09 10.81
N ASN A 161 10.54 -19.30 10.67
CA ASN A 161 10.88 -19.98 9.42
C ASN A 161 11.83 -19.21 8.49
N PHE A 162 12.60 -18.25 9.01
CA PHE A 162 13.57 -17.51 8.21
C PHE A 162 14.86 -18.32 7.97
N ASP A 163 15.29 -18.36 6.70
CA ASP A 163 16.56 -18.95 6.28
C ASP A 163 17.74 -17.99 6.53
N VAL A 164 18.22 -17.95 7.78
CA VAL A 164 19.24 -17.00 8.26
C VAL A 164 20.41 -17.76 8.90
N ASP A 165 21.63 -17.33 8.59
CA ASP A 165 22.84 -17.90 9.17
C ASP A 165 22.93 -17.63 10.68
N ARG A 166 23.33 -18.65 11.43
CA ARG A 166 23.63 -18.59 12.87
C ARG A 166 24.62 -17.47 13.19
N ASN A 167 25.60 -17.23 12.32
CA ASN A 167 26.59 -16.17 12.53
C ASN A 167 25.95 -14.78 12.50
N GLU A 168 24.98 -14.55 11.62
CA GLU A 168 24.27 -13.27 11.55
C GLU A 168 23.40 -13.06 12.80
N ILE A 169 22.70 -14.10 13.26
CA ILE A 169 21.92 -14.05 14.50
C ILE A 169 22.83 -13.76 15.70
N LYS A 170 23.99 -14.42 15.78
CA LYS A 170 24.98 -14.16 16.83
C LYS A 170 25.48 -12.71 16.80
N ARG A 171 25.85 -12.19 15.63
CA ARG A 171 26.29 -10.79 15.48
C ARG A 171 25.22 -9.79 15.95
N LEU A 172 23.95 -10.03 15.61
CA LEU A 172 22.85 -9.18 16.04
C LEU A 172 22.62 -9.26 17.55
N LEU A 173 22.72 -10.45 18.13
CA LEU A 173 22.63 -10.69 19.58
C LEU A 173 23.74 -9.99 20.34
N ASP A 174 25.00 -10.19 19.92
CA ASP A 174 26.18 -9.58 20.54
C ASP A 174 26.05 -8.05 20.54
N LYS A 175 25.63 -7.47 19.41
CA LYS A 175 25.38 -6.03 19.29
C LYS A 175 24.29 -5.54 20.26
N CYS A 176 23.18 -6.28 20.39
CA CYS A 176 22.10 -5.93 21.30
C CYS A 176 22.53 -5.99 22.77
N ILE A 177 23.37 -6.96 23.13
CA ILE A 177 23.95 -7.08 24.48
C ILE A 177 24.88 -5.91 24.75
N GLU A 178 25.77 -5.58 23.81
CA GLU A 178 26.71 -4.46 23.92
C GLU A 178 25.99 -3.12 24.12
N ASP A 179 24.93 -2.87 23.33
CA ASP A 179 24.11 -1.66 23.44
C ASP A 179 23.42 -1.57 24.81
N LEU A 180 22.95 -2.70 25.35
CA LEU A 180 22.32 -2.77 26.67
C LEU A 180 23.33 -2.54 27.80
N GLU A 181 24.55 -3.04 27.67
CA GLU A 181 25.64 -2.78 28.62
C GLU A 181 26.08 -1.31 28.62
N LYS A 182 26.18 -0.67 27.45
CA LYS A 182 26.47 0.76 27.31
C LYS A 182 25.41 1.60 28.03
N LEU A 183 24.13 1.26 27.88
CA LEU A 183 23.04 1.92 28.60
C LEU A 183 23.17 1.72 30.12
N LYS A 184 23.38 0.50 30.59
CA LYS A 184 23.57 0.22 32.04
C LYS A 184 24.76 1.00 32.64
N LYS A 185 25.87 1.12 31.91
CA LYS A 185 27.04 1.90 32.34
C LYS A 185 26.73 3.41 32.41
N LYS A 186 25.91 3.93 31.50
CA LYS A 186 25.47 5.34 31.51
C LYS A 186 24.62 5.66 32.74
N TYR A 187 23.66 4.80 33.08
CA TYR A 187 22.78 4.98 34.25
C TYR A 187 23.48 4.73 35.62
N LYS A 188 24.63 4.06 35.65
CA LYS A 188 25.43 3.89 36.89
C LYS A 188 26.32 5.10 37.23
N ARG A 189 26.56 6.02 36.28
CA ARG A 189 27.48 7.17 36.44
C ARG A 189 26.80 8.47 36.90
N GLU A 190 25.47 8.49 37.05
CA GLU A 190 24.74 9.64 37.57
C GLU A 190 24.55 9.52 39.10
N PRO A 191 24.88 10.56 39.90
CA PRO A 191 24.80 10.47 41.35
C PRO A 191 23.35 10.39 41.82
N LYS A 192 23.09 9.43 42.72
CA LYS A 192 21.80 9.14 43.36
C LYS A 192 21.23 10.41 44.03
N ARG A 193 20.30 11.10 43.38
CA ARG A 193 19.41 12.07 44.02
C ARG A 193 18.06 11.41 44.27
N GLY A 194 17.75 11.23 45.56
CA GLY A 194 16.41 10.98 46.08
C GLY A 194 15.85 9.58 45.81
N LYS A 195 15.13 9.03 46.79
CA LYS A 195 14.20 7.92 46.57
C LYS A 195 13.15 8.39 45.55
N ILE A 196 13.37 8.07 44.28
CA ILE A 196 12.35 8.17 43.25
C ILE A 196 11.58 6.86 43.36
N GLU A 197 10.33 6.94 43.79
CA GLU A 197 9.37 5.87 43.53
C GLU A 197 9.45 5.51 42.05
N LEU A 198 9.70 4.23 41.76
CA LEU A 198 9.78 3.67 40.41
C LEU A 198 8.40 3.69 39.73
N THR A 199 7.83 4.88 39.54
CA THR A 199 6.96 5.14 38.40
C THR A 199 7.85 5.10 37.17
N TYR A 200 7.71 4.01 36.40
CA TYR A 200 8.32 3.83 35.09
C TYR A 200 8.25 5.13 34.28
N PRO A 201 9.38 5.70 33.82
CA PRO A 201 9.32 6.77 32.87
C PRO A 201 8.67 6.21 31.59
N ALA A 202 7.58 6.87 31.19
CA ALA A 202 6.90 6.63 29.93
C ALA A 202 7.92 6.47 28.79
N GLU A 203 7.63 5.52 27.89
CA GLU A 203 8.45 5.17 26.72
C GLU A 203 9.32 6.33 26.23
N VAL A 204 10.65 6.17 26.34
CA VAL A 204 11.58 7.09 25.67
C VAL A 204 11.45 6.85 24.17
N VAL A 205 10.48 7.51 23.54
CA VAL A 205 10.28 7.48 22.10
C VAL A 205 11.49 8.15 21.47
N SER A 206 12.36 7.35 20.83
CA SER A 206 13.52 7.85 20.10
C SER A 206 13.13 9.07 19.22
N PRO A 207 13.89 10.18 19.23
CA PRO A 207 13.61 11.36 18.40
C PRO A 207 13.48 11.03 16.90
N VAL A 208 14.18 9.98 16.44
CA VAL A 208 14.10 9.47 15.06
C VAL A 208 12.76 8.80 14.80
N LYS A 209 12.23 8.04 15.76
CA LYS A 209 10.89 7.43 15.68
C LYS A 209 9.78 8.49 15.74
N GLN A 210 9.94 9.53 16.55
CA GLN A 210 9.01 10.67 16.56
C GLN A 210 8.99 11.39 15.22
N ARG A 211 10.17 11.73 14.67
CA ARG A 211 10.28 12.35 13.33
C ARG A 211 9.71 11.48 12.22
N LEU A 212 9.96 10.16 12.25
CA LEU A 212 9.40 9.23 11.27
C LEU A 212 7.87 9.16 11.39
N LYS A 213 7.34 9.00 12.60
CA LYS A 213 5.89 8.97 12.87
C LYS A 213 5.23 10.28 12.45
N GLU A 214 5.89 11.41 12.67
CA GLU A 214 5.40 12.72 12.24
C GLU A 214 5.45 12.90 10.72
N ASN A 215 6.51 12.46 10.04
CA ASN A 215 6.59 12.48 8.57
C ASN A 215 5.52 11.57 7.93
N MET A 216 5.30 10.39 8.52
CA MET A 216 4.21 9.50 8.09
C MET A 216 2.84 10.13 8.35
N ARG A 217 2.64 10.76 9.51
CA ARG A 217 1.43 11.52 9.83
C ARG A 217 1.16 12.59 8.78
N LYS A 218 2.16 13.41 8.46
CA LYS A 218 2.08 14.46 7.42
C LYS A 218 1.73 13.88 6.06
N SER A 219 2.39 12.79 5.66
CA SER A 219 2.13 12.13 4.37
C SER A 219 0.70 11.56 4.28
N LEU A 220 0.22 10.92 5.35
CA LEU A 220 -1.14 10.37 5.40
C LEU A 220 -2.21 11.47 5.37
N ILE A 221 -2.01 12.57 6.12
CA ILE A 221 -2.87 13.75 6.07
C ILE A 221 -2.91 14.32 4.66
N HIS A 222 -1.75 14.50 4.02
CA HIS A 222 -1.66 15.02 2.66
C HIS A 222 -2.41 14.12 1.66
N LYS A 223 -2.26 12.80 1.76
CA LYS A 223 -2.97 11.84 0.91
C LYS A 223 -4.49 11.89 1.11
N ALA A 224 -4.95 12.04 2.35
CA ALA A 224 -6.38 12.20 2.67
C ALA A 224 -6.94 13.51 2.11
N GLN A 225 -6.22 14.62 2.29
CA GLN A 225 -6.59 15.92 1.74
C GLN A 225 -6.63 15.91 0.21
N PHE A 226 -5.64 15.28 -0.44
CA PHE A 226 -5.60 15.15 -1.90
C PHE A 226 -6.81 14.35 -2.42
N LYS A 227 -7.17 13.23 -1.76
CA LYS A 227 -8.38 12.47 -2.09
C LYS A 227 -9.64 13.32 -1.96
N LYS A 228 -9.78 14.07 -0.85
CA LYS A 228 -10.91 14.97 -0.62
C LYS A 228 -11.01 16.04 -1.71
N GLN A 229 -9.91 16.74 -2.01
CA GLN A 229 -9.88 17.78 -3.03
C GLN A 229 -10.22 17.23 -4.41
N ARG A 230 -9.67 16.06 -4.78
CA ARG A 230 -9.99 15.40 -6.05
C ARG A 230 -11.47 15.04 -6.14
N PHE A 231 -12.04 14.47 -5.08
CA PHE A 231 -13.47 14.16 -5.02
C PHE A 231 -14.32 15.42 -5.17
N ILE A 232 -14.06 16.46 -4.37
CA ILE A 232 -14.81 17.72 -4.42
C ILE A 232 -14.69 18.40 -5.78
N LYS A 233 -13.51 18.35 -6.43
CA LYS A 233 -13.30 18.97 -7.75
C LYS A 233 -14.01 18.22 -8.87
N ASN A 234 -14.11 16.90 -8.78
CA ASN A 234 -14.60 16.07 -9.88
C ASN A 234 -16.09 15.73 -9.76
N GLU A 235 -16.57 15.45 -8.55
CA GLU A 235 -17.93 14.94 -8.34
C GLU A 235 -18.92 16.03 -7.95
N CYS A 236 -18.53 16.95 -7.06
CA CYS A 236 -19.47 17.96 -6.55
C CYS A 236 -20.00 18.92 -7.64
N PRO A 237 -19.21 19.46 -8.59
CA PRO A 237 -19.68 20.44 -9.60
C PRO A 237 -20.88 20.00 -10.44
N LYS A 238 -21.11 18.69 -10.54
CA LYS A 238 -22.22 18.09 -11.28
C LYS A 238 -23.56 18.30 -10.57
N PHE A 239 -23.55 18.43 -9.24
CA PHE A 239 -24.74 18.60 -8.44
C PHE A 239 -25.24 20.03 -8.48
N LYS A 240 -26.55 20.28 -8.50
CA LYS A 240 -27.15 21.61 -8.36
C LYS A 240 -28.47 21.51 -7.63
N PHE A 241 -28.75 22.46 -6.74
CA PHE A 241 -30.08 22.62 -6.18
C PHE A 241 -30.99 23.38 -7.15
N ALA A 242 -32.24 22.92 -7.27
CA ALA A 242 -33.33 23.60 -7.94
C ALA A 242 -34.45 23.89 -6.94
N LEU A 243 -35.06 25.07 -7.02
CA LEU A 243 -36.25 25.40 -6.23
C LEU A 243 -37.43 24.58 -6.80
N VAL A 244 -38.01 23.72 -5.97
CA VAL A 244 -39.13 22.84 -6.36
C VAL A 244 -40.45 23.24 -5.70
N GLU A 245 -40.41 23.99 -4.60
CA GLU A 245 -41.61 24.45 -3.90
C GLU A 245 -41.36 25.83 -3.29
N ASN A 246 -42.33 26.73 -3.42
CA ASN A 246 -42.36 28.03 -2.77
C ASN A 246 -43.81 28.33 -2.38
N LYS A 247 -44.11 28.23 -1.09
CA LYS A 247 -45.47 28.42 -0.55
C LYS A 247 -45.44 29.20 0.76
N ILE A 248 -46.62 29.63 1.19
CA ILE A 248 -46.82 30.27 2.50
C ILE A 248 -47.73 29.35 3.31
N GLU A 249 -47.28 28.94 4.49
CA GLU A 249 -48.01 28.12 5.45
C GLU A 249 -47.96 28.81 6.81
N ASN A 250 -49.12 29.17 7.39
CA ASN A 250 -49.23 29.76 8.73
C ASN A 250 -48.28 30.97 8.94
N ASP A 251 -48.36 31.97 8.06
CA ASP A 251 -47.49 33.17 8.05
C ASP A 251 -45.98 32.90 7.90
N MET A 252 -45.59 31.65 7.62
CA MET A 252 -44.22 31.29 7.29
C MET A 252 -44.10 30.98 5.80
N ARG A 253 -43.12 31.61 5.15
CA ARG A 253 -42.75 31.26 3.78
C ARG A 253 -41.84 30.04 3.80
N VAL A 254 -42.22 29.02 3.05
CA VAL A 254 -41.51 27.75 2.93
C VAL A 254 -40.91 27.65 1.52
N LEU A 255 -39.60 27.46 1.45
CA LEU A 255 -38.86 27.22 0.20
C LEU A 255 -38.27 25.82 0.24
N VAL A 256 -38.52 24.99 -0.76
CA VAL A 256 -37.90 23.66 -0.87
C VAL A 256 -36.99 23.64 -2.08
N HIS A 257 -35.71 23.43 -1.83
CA HIS A 257 -34.71 23.19 -2.86
C HIS A 257 -34.39 21.69 -2.91
N SER A 258 -34.31 21.13 -4.10
CA SER A 258 -34.01 19.71 -4.31
C SER A 258 -32.84 19.55 -5.29
N GLY A 259 -31.98 18.57 -5.04
CA GLY A 259 -30.93 18.18 -5.97
C GLY A 259 -30.77 16.67 -5.97
N GLU A 260 -30.57 16.10 -7.15
CA GLU A 260 -30.43 14.65 -7.34
C GLU A 260 -28.96 14.25 -7.39
N VAL A 261 -28.67 13.06 -6.86
CA VAL A 261 -27.42 12.33 -7.06
C VAL A 261 -27.75 10.94 -7.59
N GLU A 262 -26.76 10.19 -8.09
CA GLU A 262 -26.97 8.89 -8.76
C GLU A 262 -27.91 7.91 -8.02
N SER A 263 -27.88 7.91 -6.68
CA SER A 263 -28.64 6.98 -5.84
C SER A 263 -29.64 7.64 -4.88
N GLY A 264 -29.77 8.96 -4.89
CA GLY A 264 -30.59 9.68 -3.89
C GLY A 264 -30.96 11.11 -4.25
N VAL A 265 -31.73 11.74 -3.37
CA VAL A 265 -32.18 13.13 -3.49
C VAL A 265 -31.90 13.85 -2.18
N ILE A 266 -31.29 15.03 -2.26
CA ILE A 266 -31.14 15.93 -1.12
C ILE A 266 -32.17 17.04 -1.26
N ARG A 267 -32.99 17.21 -0.22
CA ARG A 267 -33.93 18.33 -0.10
C ARG A 267 -33.53 19.24 1.04
N VAL A 268 -33.55 20.53 0.78
CA VAL A 268 -33.33 21.60 1.74
C VAL A 268 -34.62 22.41 1.82
N LYS A 269 -35.37 22.21 2.91
CA LYS A 269 -36.58 22.96 3.22
C LYS A 269 -36.22 24.12 4.15
N THR A 270 -36.36 25.34 3.67
CA THR A 270 -36.12 26.57 4.42
C THR A 270 -37.45 27.12 4.91
N MET A 271 -37.52 27.46 6.20
CA MET A 271 -38.64 28.17 6.81
C MET A 271 -38.23 29.62 7.06
N LEU A 272 -39.07 30.56 6.60
CA LEU A 272 -38.86 32.00 6.69
C LEU A 272 -40.02 32.64 7.44
N PHE A 273 -39.71 33.47 8.43
CA PHE A 273 -40.67 34.35 9.11
C PHE A 273 -40.19 35.80 8.98
N ASN A 274 -41.04 36.70 8.51
CA ASN A 274 -40.66 38.09 8.20
C ASN A 274 -39.36 38.19 7.37
N ASN A 275 -39.25 37.35 6.33
CA ASN A 275 -38.06 37.21 5.46
C ASN A 275 -36.75 36.82 6.16
N ARG A 276 -36.79 36.37 7.42
CA ARG A 276 -35.63 35.82 8.14
C ARG A 276 -35.71 34.31 8.21
N VAL A 277 -34.58 33.63 8.00
CA VAL A 277 -34.48 32.17 8.13
C VAL A 277 -34.65 31.79 9.59
N THR A 278 -35.75 31.09 9.90
CA THR A 278 -36.04 30.58 11.25
C THR A 278 -35.45 29.19 11.45
N ASP A 279 -35.55 28.35 10.42
CA ASP A 279 -34.95 27.02 10.42
C ASP A 279 -34.73 26.51 8.99
N VAL A 280 -33.83 25.53 8.87
CA VAL A 280 -33.56 24.79 7.65
C VAL A 280 -33.59 23.31 7.98
N GLN A 281 -34.39 22.55 7.24
CA GLN A 281 -34.46 21.11 7.33
C GLN A 281 -33.75 20.48 6.13
N ILE A 282 -32.84 19.55 6.40
CA ILE A 282 -32.10 18.81 5.38
C ILE A 282 -32.62 17.38 5.38
N ALA A 283 -33.16 16.92 4.25
CA ALA A 283 -33.62 15.56 4.06
C ALA A 283 -32.78 14.84 3.00
N CYS A 284 -32.33 13.63 3.32
CA CYS A 284 -31.68 12.71 2.40
C CYS A 284 -32.66 11.56 2.09
N LEU A 285 -33.07 11.44 0.84
CA LEU A 285 -34.05 10.49 0.36
C LEU A 285 -33.40 9.52 -0.62
N LYS A 286 -33.83 8.27 -0.62
CA LYS A 286 -33.53 7.33 -1.72
C LYS A 286 -34.37 7.71 -2.95
N ILE A 287 -33.82 7.52 -4.16
CA ILE A 287 -34.59 7.73 -5.40
C ILE A 287 -35.88 6.90 -5.35
N GLY A 288 -37.01 7.53 -5.73
CA GLY A 288 -38.34 6.91 -5.72
C GLY A 288 -38.98 6.77 -4.32
N SER A 289 -38.32 7.20 -3.24
CA SER A 289 -38.87 7.15 -1.89
C SER A 289 -39.33 8.53 -1.41
N THR A 290 -40.51 8.59 -0.79
CA THR A 290 -40.98 9.75 -0.04
C THR A 290 -40.49 9.75 1.40
N ARG A 291 -40.06 8.60 1.91
CA ARG A 291 -39.47 8.43 3.25
C ARG A 291 -37.95 8.58 3.16
N GLY A 292 -37.38 9.32 4.09
CA GLY A 292 -35.93 9.40 4.25
C GLY A 292 -35.53 10.02 5.58
N VAL A 293 -34.26 10.40 5.69
CA VAL A 293 -33.66 10.83 6.94
C VAL A 293 -33.57 12.34 6.93
N MET A 294 -34.21 12.99 7.90
CA MET A 294 -34.28 14.45 8.01
C MET A 294 -33.56 14.95 9.26
N VAL A 295 -32.98 16.14 9.17
CA VAL A 295 -32.50 16.90 10.33
C VAL A 295 -32.98 18.34 10.24
N SER A 296 -33.59 18.84 11.31
CA SER A 296 -33.76 20.29 11.53
C SER A 296 -32.46 20.87 12.07
N VAL A 297 -31.97 21.93 11.44
CA VAL A 297 -30.72 22.59 11.86
C VAL A 297 -30.92 23.30 13.20
N ALA A 298 -32.09 23.88 13.46
CA ALA A 298 -32.42 24.47 14.75
C ALA A 298 -32.45 23.44 15.88
N GLU A 299 -33.09 22.28 15.68
CA GLU A 299 -33.10 21.18 16.67
C GLU A 299 -31.70 20.58 16.88
N PHE A 300 -30.95 20.42 15.79
CA PHE A 300 -29.57 19.97 15.84
C PHE A 300 -28.71 20.90 16.70
N GLN A 301 -28.83 22.22 16.48
CA GLN A 301 -28.11 23.22 17.28
C GLN A 301 -28.46 23.14 18.77
N LYS A 302 -29.74 22.99 19.12
CA LYS A 302 -30.17 22.77 20.50
C LYS A 302 -29.52 21.51 21.09
N THR A 303 -29.49 20.42 20.32
CA THR A 303 -28.91 19.14 20.76
C THR A 303 -27.41 19.25 21.00
N VAL A 304 -26.67 19.93 20.12
CA VAL A 304 -25.22 20.12 20.26
C VAL A 304 -24.88 21.01 21.45
N ALA A 305 -25.65 22.08 21.67
CA ALA A 305 -25.46 22.98 22.82
C ALA A 305 -25.61 22.25 24.17
N VAL A 306 -26.56 21.32 24.27
CA VAL A 306 -26.84 20.59 25.51
C VAL A 306 -25.87 19.41 25.73
N LYS A 307 -25.56 18.64 24.68
CA LYS A 307 -24.88 17.35 24.82
C LYS A 307 -23.40 17.35 24.43
N GLN A 308 -22.87 18.45 23.88
CA GLN A 308 -21.47 18.61 23.42
C GLN A 308 -20.90 17.42 22.61
N THR A 309 -21.75 16.64 21.92
CA THR A 309 -21.33 15.36 21.33
C THR A 309 -21.67 15.28 19.85
N ASP A 310 -20.66 14.97 19.03
CA ASP A 310 -20.77 14.70 17.59
C ASP A 310 -21.58 13.41 17.28
N ALA A 311 -21.99 12.65 18.30
CA ALA A 311 -22.66 11.36 18.16
C ALA A 311 -24.05 11.44 17.50
N SER A 312 -24.77 12.56 17.64
CA SER A 312 -26.04 12.77 16.93
C SER A 312 -25.81 12.97 15.43
N LEU A 313 -24.83 13.80 15.08
CA LEU A 313 -24.43 14.07 13.70
C LEU A 313 -23.92 12.80 13.01
N GLN A 314 -23.07 12.02 13.70
CA GLN A 314 -22.56 10.75 13.16
C GLN A 314 -23.68 9.74 12.90
N ARG A 315 -24.65 9.61 13.82
CA ARG A 315 -25.82 8.74 13.62
C ARG A 315 -26.66 9.19 12.44
N TRP A 316 -26.94 10.50 12.35
CA TRP A 316 -27.67 11.05 11.21
C TRP A 316 -26.93 10.81 9.89
N LEU A 317 -25.61 11.07 9.83
CA LEU A 317 -24.79 10.83 8.64
C LEU A 317 -24.75 9.35 8.24
N LYS A 318 -24.69 8.42 9.20
CA LYS A 318 -24.76 6.98 8.91
C LYS A 318 -26.09 6.62 8.27
N SER A 319 -27.20 7.10 8.82
CA SER A 319 -28.54 6.87 8.27
C SER A 319 -28.70 7.53 6.90
N ALA A 320 -28.20 8.75 6.72
CA ALA A 320 -28.19 9.44 5.44
C ALA A 320 -27.35 8.69 4.39
N ASN A 321 -26.18 8.15 4.76
CA ASN A 321 -25.34 7.38 3.85
C ASN A 321 -26.04 6.12 3.34
N ASN A 322 -26.81 5.45 4.20
CA ASN A 322 -27.62 4.30 3.82
C ASN A 322 -28.71 4.65 2.80
N GLN A 323 -29.24 5.88 2.83
CA GLN A 323 -30.21 6.35 1.82
C GLN A 323 -29.53 6.76 0.52
N MET A 324 -28.36 7.40 0.64
CA MET A 324 -27.68 8.07 -0.47
C MET A 324 -26.69 7.18 -1.21
N GLY A 325 -26.27 6.04 -0.66
CA GLY A 325 -25.44 5.05 -1.37
C GLY A 325 -23.98 5.46 -1.60
N PHE A 326 -23.44 6.47 -0.90
CA PHE A 326 -22.02 6.82 -1.04
C PHE A 326 -21.12 5.68 -0.51
N PRO A 327 -19.89 5.52 -1.07
CA PRO A 327 -18.99 4.42 -0.69
C PRO A 327 -18.65 4.35 0.80
N ASN A 328 -18.68 5.49 1.50
CA ASN A 328 -18.51 5.57 2.95
C ASN A 328 -19.03 6.93 3.49
N ILE A 329 -19.22 6.99 4.81
CA ILE A 329 -19.68 8.18 5.53
C ILE A 329 -18.78 9.40 5.28
N GLN A 330 -17.47 9.20 5.12
CA GLN A 330 -16.54 10.31 4.92
C GLN A 330 -16.75 10.99 3.57
N THR A 331 -17.08 10.22 2.53
CA THR A 331 -17.38 10.73 1.19
C THR A 331 -18.70 11.51 1.19
N LEU A 332 -19.73 10.99 1.87
CA LEU A 332 -20.96 11.73 2.11
C LEU A 332 -20.69 13.04 2.87
N ASN A 333 -19.88 13.01 3.92
CA ASN A 333 -19.54 14.19 4.70
C ASN A 333 -18.86 15.26 3.81
N TRP A 334 -17.88 14.87 2.99
CA TRP A 334 -17.24 15.78 2.03
C TRP A 334 -18.22 16.37 1.02
N PHE A 335 -19.15 15.54 0.53
CA PHE A 335 -20.18 15.97 -0.39
C PHE A 335 -21.09 17.03 0.24
N LEU A 336 -21.67 16.73 1.41
CA LEU A 336 -22.55 17.65 2.16
C LEU A 336 -21.84 18.95 2.54
N MET A 337 -20.60 18.85 3.03
CA MET A 337 -19.75 20.02 3.30
C MET A 337 -19.57 20.90 2.07
N SER A 338 -19.47 20.31 0.88
CA SER A 338 -19.28 21.05 -0.35
C SER A 338 -20.59 21.67 -0.84
N VAL A 339 -21.67 20.90 -0.88
CA VAL A 339 -22.94 21.33 -1.49
C VAL A 339 -23.73 22.31 -0.64
N LEU A 340 -23.61 22.24 0.69
CA LEU A 340 -24.33 23.11 1.62
C LEU A 340 -23.59 24.41 1.97
N ASN A 341 -22.33 24.57 1.55
CA ASN A 341 -21.50 25.67 2.02
C ASN A 341 -21.74 26.99 1.27
N ASP A 342 -21.88 26.99 -0.06
CA ASP A 342 -22.22 28.20 -0.88
C ASP A 342 -22.33 27.89 -2.39
N ARG A 343 -21.70 26.80 -2.87
CA ARG A 343 -21.29 26.68 -4.29
C ARG A 343 -22.32 26.09 -5.27
N PHE A 344 -23.55 25.82 -4.84
CA PHE A 344 -24.45 24.92 -5.56
C PHE A 344 -25.89 25.40 -5.74
N LYS A 345 -26.06 26.73 -5.85
CA LYS A 345 -27.34 27.42 -6.10
C LYS A 345 -28.36 27.38 -4.95
N LEU A 346 -27.90 27.34 -3.69
CA LEU A 346 -28.76 27.71 -2.57
C LEU A 346 -28.80 29.25 -2.42
N PRO A 347 -29.93 29.84 -2.00
CA PRO A 347 -30.00 31.26 -1.71
C PRO A 347 -28.97 31.65 -0.64
N GLU A 348 -28.34 32.81 -0.77
CA GLU A 348 -27.26 33.27 0.11
C GLU A 348 -27.64 33.25 1.59
N GLY A 349 -28.84 33.72 1.95
CA GLY A 349 -29.33 33.67 3.33
C GLY A 349 -29.43 32.25 3.91
N VAL A 350 -29.75 31.26 3.07
CA VAL A 350 -29.83 29.85 3.46
C VAL A 350 -28.42 29.26 3.62
N SER A 351 -27.53 29.53 2.66
CA SER A 351 -26.14 29.08 2.72
C SER A 351 -25.43 29.63 3.95
N ASN A 352 -25.57 30.93 4.24
CA ASN A 352 -25.01 31.57 5.42
C ASN A 352 -25.54 30.96 6.72
N TYR A 353 -26.85 30.68 6.78
CA TYR A 353 -27.46 29.99 7.93
C TYR A 353 -26.86 28.60 8.14
N LEU A 354 -26.76 27.79 7.08
CA LEU A 354 -26.20 26.44 7.12
C LEU A 354 -24.71 26.45 7.48
N LYS A 355 -23.95 27.41 6.95
CA LYS A 355 -22.51 27.52 7.16
C LYS A 355 -22.15 27.70 8.63
N GLY A 356 -22.83 28.64 9.30
CA GLY A 356 -22.61 28.93 10.72
C GLY A 356 -23.19 27.89 11.68
N ARG A 357 -24.21 27.13 11.27
CA ARG A 357 -25.00 26.27 12.19
C ARG A 357 -24.98 24.78 11.87
N PHE A 358 -24.42 24.35 10.75
CA PHE A 358 -24.40 22.93 10.40
C PHE A 358 -23.08 22.51 9.76
N VAL A 359 -22.65 23.22 8.72
CA VAL A 359 -21.42 22.90 7.97
C VAL A 359 -20.18 22.96 8.86
N ILE A 360 -20.13 23.89 9.83
CA ILE A 360 -19.03 23.96 10.80
C ILE A 360 -18.85 22.65 11.59
N HIS A 361 -19.94 21.96 11.91
CA HIS A 361 -19.89 20.67 12.61
C HIS A 361 -19.44 19.54 11.68
N LEU A 362 -19.85 19.56 10.41
CA LEU A 362 -19.34 18.63 9.40
C LEU A 362 -17.82 18.79 9.19
N ILE A 363 -17.32 20.02 9.19
CA ILE A 363 -15.89 20.35 9.12
C ILE A 363 -15.14 19.80 10.34
N ASN A 364 -15.68 20.01 11.54
CA ASN A 364 -15.05 19.52 12.77
C ASN A 364 -15.03 17.99 12.81
N LEU A 365 -16.13 17.35 12.41
CA LEU A 365 -16.19 15.89 12.30
C LEU A 365 -15.17 15.35 11.29
N ASP A 366 -15.00 15.99 10.13
CA ASP A 366 -14.00 15.58 9.13
C ASP A 366 -12.57 15.67 9.68
N LYS A 367 -12.25 16.74 10.42
CA LYS A 367 -10.95 16.89 11.09
C LYS A 367 -10.72 15.78 12.11
N ASN A 368 -11.72 15.51 12.95
CA ASN A 368 -11.66 14.47 13.98
C ASN A 368 -11.51 13.07 13.37
N LEU A 369 -12.30 12.75 12.34
CA LEU A 369 -12.21 11.48 11.60
C LEU A 369 -10.86 11.31 10.92
N THR A 370 -10.36 12.36 10.26
CA THR A 370 -9.05 12.32 9.60
C THR A 370 -7.94 12.08 10.61
N LYS A 371 -7.99 12.78 11.76
CA LYS A 371 -7.03 12.58 12.86
C LYS A 371 -7.08 11.14 13.37
N TYR A 372 -8.27 10.63 13.66
CA TYR A 372 -8.47 9.26 14.13
C TYR A 372 -7.94 8.22 13.14
N ILE A 373 -8.30 8.31 11.86
CA ILE A 373 -7.84 7.36 10.81
C ILE A 373 -6.32 7.38 10.69
N VAL A 374 -5.70 8.56 10.76
CA VAL A 374 -4.25 8.70 10.69
C VAL A 374 -3.58 8.10 11.93
N GLU A 375 -4.12 8.33 13.13
CA GLU A 375 -3.59 7.78 14.38
C GLU A 375 -3.71 6.25 14.41
N LYS A 376 -4.88 5.70 14.06
CA LYS A 376 -5.11 4.27 13.85
C LYS A 376 -4.11 3.63 12.87
N ALA A 377 -3.90 4.26 11.71
CA ALA A 377 -2.97 3.77 10.70
C ALA A 377 -1.49 3.82 11.12
N LEU A 378 -1.17 4.61 12.14
CA LEU A 378 0.16 4.68 12.77
C LEU A 378 0.31 3.74 13.97
N GLU A 379 -0.79 3.18 14.50
CA GLU A 379 -0.79 2.18 15.59
C GLU A 379 -0.79 0.74 15.06
N GLU A 380 -1.41 0.50 13.89
CA GLU A 380 -1.44 -0.82 13.23
C GLU A 380 -0.12 -1.16 12.48
N LYS A 381 0.94 -0.37 12.67
CA LYS A 381 2.28 -0.54 12.08
C LYS A 381 3.36 -0.40 13.13
#